data_AF-G7ERQ6-F1
#
_entry.id   AF-G7ERQ6-F1
#
_cell.length_a   1.000
_cell.length_b   1.000
_cell.length_c   1.000
_cell.angle_alpha   90.00
_cell.angle_beta   90.00
_cell.angle_gamma   90.00
#
_symmetry.space_group_name_H-M   'P 1'
#
loop_
_entity.id
_entity.type
_entity.pdbx_description
1 polymer ?
#
loop_
_entity_poly.entity_id
_entity_poly.type
_entity_poly.pdbx_seq_one_letter_code
_entity_poly.pdbx_strand_id
1 'polypeptide(L)'
;MTKTIPSQSSSLDDWLCYLESVHPANIEMGLERVARVANNIGLLTSSSKIILIAGTNGKGTTARCLESLLLAQGYCVGTYASPHLVRYNERVRVNGAELDNQYHVDAFNLLEQGRGDTPLTYFEYGTLGALAIFKRLEVDYVLLEVGLGGRFDATNIVTPFASVITTIDLDHKEYLGDTRELVAYDKAGIFRESTPAIIGDLNIPHTMTDYGKEINANMVLSGSDFIFKDYAQSFSWQFKEHKLELPKPAIPCQNVATALTTLSVLNLLPTDEVITQCIANLVVEGRFQQLSESPLVYTDVAHNPESARYLATKLASYKDKGFKIHALAAMLADKDKVGVLKEVADVVDEWSLASLGGPRGDSATNLQQALSSIPNSYFKQGYSNVEVALDAILPNQPSNTLLIVFGSFFTVAGAIHYFKK
;
A
#
# COMPACT_ATOMS: atom_id res chain seq x y z
N MET A 1 -18.95 -28.54 -8.97
CA MET A 1 -18.06 -28.50 -10.15
C MET A 1 -16.72 -29.09 -9.72
N THR A 2 -16.25 -30.14 -10.38
CA THR A 2 -14.87 -30.63 -10.19
C THR A 2 -13.92 -29.52 -10.62
N LYS A 3 -13.27 -28.87 -9.66
CA LYS A 3 -12.28 -27.84 -9.94
C LYS A 3 -11.03 -28.53 -10.46
N THR A 4 -10.83 -28.45 -11.77
CA THR A 4 -9.58 -28.91 -12.39
C THR A 4 -8.44 -28.10 -11.79
N ILE A 5 -7.48 -28.77 -11.17
CA ILE A 5 -6.28 -28.13 -10.63
C ILE A 5 -5.42 -27.68 -11.82
N PRO A 6 -5.05 -26.39 -11.93
CA PRO A 6 -4.18 -25.91 -12.99
C PRO A 6 -2.78 -26.56 -12.93
N SER A 7 -2.08 -26.60 -14.05
CA SER A 7 -0.72 -27.14 -14.14
C SER A 7 0.31 -26.03 -14.39
N GLN A 8 1.60 -26.39 -14.48
CA GLN A 8 2.66 -25.45 -14.85
C GLN A 8 2.52 -24.85 -16.26
N SER A 9 1.73 -25.49 -17.14
CA SER A 9 1.45 -24.98 -18.49
C SER A 9 0.17 -24.14 -18.57
N SER A 10 -0.59 -24.03 -17.47
CA SER A 10 -1.76 -23.15 -17.39
C SER A 10 -1.34 -21.69 -17.33
N SER A 11 -2.22 -20.79 -17.77
CA SER A 11 -1.97 -19.35 -17.68
C SER A 11 -2.01 -18.89 -16.21
N LEU A 12 -1.42 -17.72 -15.94
CA LEU A 12 -1.54 -17.11 -14.62
C LEU A 12 -3.02 -16.83 -14.27
N ASP A 13 -3.83 -16.41 -15.25
CA ASP A 13 -5.25 -16.15 -15.03
C ASP A 13 -6.03 -17.41 -14.63
N ASP A 14 -5.70 -18.56 -15.22
CA ASP A 14 -6.27 -19.85 -14.81
C ASP A 14 -5.94 -20.18 -13.35
N TRP A 15 -4.69 -19.92 -12.95
CA TRP A 15 -4.26 -20.06 -11.55
C TRP A 15 -5.01 -19.10 -10.63
N LEU A 16 -5.11 -17.82 -10.97
CA LEU A 16 -5.79 -16.84 -10.14
C LEU A 16 -7.27 -17.20 -9.95
N CYS A 17 -7.97 -17.59 -11.02
CA CYS A 17 -9.35 -18.07 -10.97
C CYS A 17 -9.50 -19.31 -10.08
N TYR A 18 -8.55 -20.26 -10.18
CA TYR A 18 -8.52 -21.42 -9.30
C TYR A 18 -8.33 -21.01 -7.83
N LEU A 19 -7.36 -20.14 -7.53
CA LEU A 19 -7.02 -19.71 -6.17
C LEU A 19 -8.17 -18.98 -5.46
N GLU A 20 -8.93 -18.16 -6.18
CA GLU A 20 -10.16 -17.52 -5.66
C GLU A 20 -11.21 -18.54 -5.20
N SER A 21 -11.09 -19.77 -5.71
CA SER A 21 -12.04 -20.83 -5.48
C SER A 21 -11.56 -21.85 -4.42
N VAL A 22 -10.25 -21.90 -4.10
CA VAL A 22 -9.70 -22.91 -3.18
C VAL A 22 -10.29 -22.79 -1.77
N HIS A 23 -10.48 -21.55 -1.31
CA HIS A 23 -10.96 -21.26 0.03
C HIS A 23 -12.39 -20.72 0.02
N PRO A 24 -13.31 -21.22 0.86
CA PRO A 24 -14.70 -20.72 0.89
C PRO A 24 -14.82 -19.29 1.42
N ALA A 25 -13.88 -18.85 2.26
CA ALA A 25 -13.80 -17.49 2.77
C ALA A 25 -12.69 -16.69 2.08
N ASN A 26 -12.96 -15.42 1.75
CA ASN A 26 -11.95 -14.51 1.19
C ASN A 26 -10.87 -14.13 2.20
N ILE A 27 -11.23 -14.07 3.49
CA ILE A 27 -10.34 -13.76 4.60
C ILE A 27 -10.60 -14.80 5.69
N GLU A 28 -9.54 -15.44 6.16
CA GLU A 28 -9.55 -16.24 7.38
C GLU A 28 -8.27 -15.96 8.15
N MET A 29 -8.43 -15.46 9.37
CA MET A 29 -7.32 -15.04 10.21
C MET A 29 -6.70 -16.26 10.89
N GLY A 30 -5.37 -16.37 10.86
CA GLY A 30 -4.62 -17.42 11.56
C GLY A 30 -3.34 -17.80 10.82
N LEU A 31 -2.32 -18.23 11.57
CA LEU A 31 -1.01 -18.55 11.00
C LEU A 31 -0.78 -20.06 10.82
N GLU A 32 -1.58 -20.92 11.47
CA GLU A 32 -1.30 -22.35 11.56
C GLU A 32 -1.25 -23.04 10.18
N ARG A 33 -2.22 -22.76 9.32
CA ARG A 33 -2.33 -23.37 7.98
C ARG A 33 -1.18 -22.94 7.08
N VAL A 34 -1.00 -21.63 6.97
CA VAL A 34 0.05 -21.03 6.13
C VAL A 34 1.46 -21.41 6.61
N ALA A 35 1.70 -21.45 7.93
CA ALA A 35 2.97 -21.88 8.50
C ALA A 35 3.22 -23.39 8.28
N ARG A 36 2.19 -24.23 8.41
CA ARG A 36 2.29 -25.66 8.09
C ARG A 36 2.72 -25.88 6.65
N VAL A 37 2.07 -25.21 5.70
CA VAL A 37 2.47 -25.32 4.28
C VAL A 37 3.89 -24.79 4.10
N ALA A 38 4.22 -23.60 4.60
CA ALA A 38 5.56 -23.02 4.49
C ALA A 38 6.66 -23.96 5.01
N ASN A 39 6.42 -24.67 6.11
CA ASN A 39 7.34 -25.65 6.68
C ASN A 39 7.49 -26.90 5.79
N ASN A 40 6.38 -27.44 5.26
CA ASN A 40 6.40 -28.64 4.42
C ASN A 40 7.26 -28.47 3.15
N ILE A 41 7.24 -27.28 2.57
CA ILE A 41 8.04 -26.93 1.37
C ILE A 41 9.32 -26.17 1.71
N GLY A 42 9.64 -26.03 3.00
CA GLY A 42 10.88 -25.42 3.47
C GLY A 42 11.06 -23.96 3.07
N LEU A 43 10.01 -23.13 3.05
CA LEU A 43 10.10 -21.72 2.64
C LEU A 43 10.70 -20.80 3.70
N LEU A 44 10.61 -21.15 4.97
CA LEU A 44 11.01 -20.26 6.07
C LEU A 44 12.54 -20.24 6.31
N THR A 45 13.29 -21.10 5.64
CA THR A 45 14.75 -21.10 5.65
C THR A 45 15.28 -20.33 4.43
N SER A 46 15.69 -19.07 4.63
CA SER A 46 16.36 -18.24 3.62
C SER A 46 17.51 -17.45 4.24
N SER A 47 18.53 -17.11 3.43
CA SER A 47 19.57 -16.15 3.79
C SER A 47 19.08 -14.70 3.70
N SER A 48 17.94 -14.45 3.05
CA SER A 48 17.39 -13.11 2.86
C SER A 48 17.06 -12.44 4.19
N LYS A 49 17.41 -11.16 4.32
CA LYS A 49 17.02 -10.31 5.44
C LYS A 49 15.63 -9.74 5.19
N ILE A 50 14.65 -10.16 5.98
CA ILE A 50 13.25 -9.79 5.78
C ILE A 50 12.87 -8.55 6.60
N ILE A 51 12.34 -7.51 5.96
CA ILE A 51 11.74 -6.35 6.63
C ILE A 51 10.23 -6.44 6.49
N LEU A 52 9.52 -6.63 7.61
CA LEU A 52 8.05 -6.61 7.64
C LEU A 52 7.54 -5.18 7.76
N ILE A 53 6.57 -4.80 6.93
CA ILE A 53 6.05 -3.44 6.87
C ILE A 53 4.54 -3.47 7.06
N ALA A 54 4.08 -3.12 8.26
CA ALA A 54 2.68 -2.93 8.60
C ALA A 54 2.32 -1.45 8.73
N GLY A 55 1.03 -1.19 8.87
CA GLY A 55 0.47 0.15 8.97
C GLY A 55 -0.91 0.25 8.32
N THR A 56 -1.64 1.32 8.59
CA THR A 56 -2.91 1.62 7.93
C THR A 56 -2.63 2.15 6.54
N ASN A 57 -1.90 3.28 6.43
CA ASN A 57 -1.46 3.85 5.16
C ASN A 57 0.06 3.89 5.06
N GLY A 58 0.59 4.05 3.84
CA GLY A 58 2.03 4.29 3.62
C GLY A 58 2.94 3.07 3.56
N LYS A 59 2.41 1.85 3.74
CA LYS A 59 3.18 0.58 3.62
C LYS A 59 3.91 0.46 2.28
N GLY A 60 3.18 0.43 1.17
CA GLY A 60 3.76 0.34 -0.17
C GLY A 60 4.72 1.48 -0.52
N THR A 61 4.45 2.73 -0.13
CA THR A 61 5.38 3.85 -0.42
C THR A 61 6.65 3.79 0.43
N THR A 62 6.57 3.33 1.67
CA THR A 62 7.75 3.04 2.52
C THR A 62 8.56 1.89 1.92
N ALA A 63 7.90 0.81 1.46
CA ALA A 63 8.55 -0.31 0.79
C ALA A 63 9.24 0.12 -0.52
N ARG A 64 8.63 1.00 -1.33
CA ARG A 64 9.28 1.56 -2.53
C ARG A 64 10.48 2.45 -2.21
N CYS A 65 10.40 3.24 -1.14
CA CYS A 65 11.52 4.06 -0.68
C CYS A 65 12.71 3.17 -0.25
N LEU A 66 12.45 2.15 0.58
CA LEU A 66 13.45 1.16 1.00
C LEU A 66 14.04 0.40 -0.20
N GLU A 67 13.21 -0.06 -1.12
CA GLU A 67 13.67 -0.74 -2.33
C GLU A 67 14.63 0.14 -3.13
N SER A 68 14.24 1.39 -3.43
CA SER A 68 15.07 2.31 -4.21
C SER A 68 16.44 2.55 -3.55
N LEU A 69 16.47 2.76 -2.23
CA LEU A 69 17.69 3.01 -1.47
C LEU A 69 18.59 1.77 -1.35
N LEU A 70 18.01 0.57 -1.22
CA LEU A 70 18.78 -0.69 -1.17
C LEU A 70 19.32 -1.07 -2.55
N LEU A 71 18.54 -0.90 -3.61
CA LEU A 71 18.99 -1.14 -4.99
C LEU A 71 20.12 -0.20 -5.39
N ALA A 72 20.06 1.07 -4.98
CA ALA A 72 21.13 2.03 -5.24
C ALA A 72 22.46 1.67 -4.54
N GLN A 73 22.42 0.82 -3.51
CA GLN A 73 23.60 0.25 -2.85
C GLN A 73 24.09 -1.06 -3.48
N GLY A 74 23.41 -1.55 -4.52
CA GLY A 74 23.78 -2.77 -5.24
C GLY A 74 23.23 -4.07 -4.65
N TYR A 75 22.32 -4.00 -3.68
CA TYR A 75 21.65 -5.19 -3.14
C TYR A 75 20.61 -5.74 -4.11
N CYS A 76 20.42 -7.06 -4.08
CA CYS A 76 19.28 -7.72 -4.72
C CYS A 76 18.06 -7.64 -3.79
N VAL A 77 16.96 -7.04 -4.25
CA VAL A 77 15.79 -6.76 -3.39
C VAL A 77 14.52 -7.38 -3.97
N GLY A 78 13.87 -8.23 -3.18
CA GLY A 78 12.51 -8.70 -3.42
C GLY A 78 11.50 -7.84 -2.66
N THR A 79 10.36 -7.52 -3.27
CA THR A 79 9.28 -6.83 -2.57
C THR A 79 7.93 -7.47 -2.86
N TYR A 80 7.20 -7.74 -1.78
CA TYR A 80 5.81 -8.16 -1.82
C TYR A 80 4.90 -7.01 -1.40
N ALA A 81 3.90 -6.70 -2.23
CA ALA A 81 2.94 -5.62 -2.00
C ALA A 81 1.50 -6.08 -2.25
N SER A 82 0.53 -5.44 -1.61
CA SER A 82 -0.88 -5.69 -1.88
C SER A 82 -1.77 -4.48 -1.53
N PRO A 83 -2.93 -4.33 -2.20
CA PRO A 83 -3.37 -5.03 -3.41
C PRO A 83 -2.56 -4.58 -4.65
N HIS A 84 -2.90 -5.09 -5.83
CA HIS A 84 -2.42 -4.58 -7.12
C HIS A 84 -3.46 -3.64 -7.76
N LEU A 85 -3.03 -2.82 -8.71
CA LEU A 85 -3.89 -1.95 -9.51
C LEU A 85 -4.46 -2.70 -10.73
N VAL A 86 -3.61 -3.21 -11.61
CA VAL A 86 -4.02 -3.77 -12.91
C VAL A 86 -3.65 -5.24 -13.03
N ARG A 87 -2.42 -5.63 -12.71
CA ARG A 87 -1.90 -6.99 -12.87
C ARG A 87 -1.49 -7.60 -11.56
N TYR A 88 -1.71 -8.90 -11.39
CA TYR A 88 -1.25 -9.62 -10.21
C TYR A 88 0.27 -9.52 -10.00
N ASN A 89 1.04 -9.47 -11.09
CA ASN A 89 2.50 -9.38 -11.09
C ASN A 89 3.02 -8.18 -10.30
N GLU A 90 2.25 -7.08 -10.21
CA GLU A 90 2.60 -5.91 -9.40
C GLU A 90 2.84 -6.25 -7.92
N ARG A 91 2.25 -7.35 -7.43
CA ARG A 91 2.42 -7.82 -6.06
C ARG A 91 3.83 -8.32 -5.77
N VAL A 92 4.58 -8.79 -6.77
CA VAL A 92 5.93 -9.36 -6.56
C VAL A 92 6.90 -8.68 -7.49
N ARG A 93 7.83 -7.93 -6.91
CA ARG A 93 8.89 -7.26 -7.65
C ARG A 93 10.25 -7.77 -7.20
N VAL A 94 11.17 -7.88 -8.15
CA VAL A 94 12.58 -8.18 -7.87
C VAL A 94 13.42 -7.16 -8.63
N ASN A 95 14.35 -6.53 -7.92
CA ASN A 95 15.22 -5.50 -8.46
C ASN A 95 14.45 -4.36 -9.15
N GLY A 96 13.32 -3.98 -8.56
CA GLY A 96 12.49 -2.89 -9.05
C GLY A 96 11.61 -3.25 -10.27
N ALA A 97 11.58 -4.50 -10.72
CA ALA A 97 10.76 -4.93 -11.86
C ALA A 97 9.72 -5.98 -11.46
N GLU A 98 8.56 -5.96 -12.13
CA GLU A 98 7.61 -7.09 -12.12
C GLU A 98 8.26 -8.32 -12.76
N LEU A 99 7.82 -9.51 -12.32
CA LEU A 99 8.27 -10.77 -12.90
C LEU A 99 7.29 -11.29 -13.95
N ASP A 100 7.80 -12.08 -14.89
CA ASP A 100 6.97 -12.78 -15.87
C ASP A 100 6.01 -13.77 -15.19
N ASN A 101 4.87 -14.01 -15.85
CA ASN A 101 3.81 -14.91 -15.36
C ASN A 101 4.33 -16.28 -14.93
N GLN A 102 5.34 -16.82 -15.62
CA GLN A 102 5.86 -18.15 -15.33
C GLN A 102 6.46 -18.27 -13.93
N TYR A 103 7.05 -17.20 -13.37
CA TYR A 103 7.57 -17.24 -12.00
C TYR A 103 6.45 -17.49 -10.98
N HIS A 104 5.29 -16.87 -11.21
CA HIS A 104 4.12 -17.02 -10.36
C HIS A 104 3.47 -18.40 -10.54
N VAL A 105 3.32 -18.85 -11.78
CA VAL A 105 2.78 -20.17 -12.12
C VAL A 105 3.64 -21.29 -11.50
N ASP A 106 4.96 -21.22 -11.64
CA ASP A 106 5.89 -22.17 -11.05
C ASP A 106 5.75 -22.21 -9.52
N ALA A 107 5.67 -21.03 -8.89
CA ALA A 107 5.50 -20.91 -7.45
C ALA A 107 4.16 -21.51 -6.99
N PHE A 108 3.04 -21.17 -7.62
CA PHE A 108 1.74 -21.71 -7.26
C PHE A 108 1.65 -23.22 -7.45
N ASN A 109 2.24 -23.74 -8.52
CA ASN A 109 2.32 -25.18 -8.72
C ASN A 109 3.13 -25.87 -7.61
N LEU A 110 4.28 -25.30 -7.20
CA LEU A 110 5.06 -25.81 -6.07
C LEU A 110 4.24 -25.82 -4.77
N LEU A 111 3.50 -24.75 -4.49
CA LEU A 111 2.64 -24.66 -3.31
C LEU A 111 1.51 -25.70 -3.35
N GLU A 112 0.87 -25.88 -4.50
CA GLU A 112 -0.22 -26.84 -4.68
C GLU A 112 0.27 -28.27 -4.42
N GLN A 113 1.47 -28.62 -4.91
CA GLN A 113 2.10 -29.92 -4.63
C GLN A 113 2.48 -30.08 -3.15
N GLY A 114 2.83 -28.98 -2.47
CA GLY A 114 3.32 -28.99 -1.09
C GLY A 114 2.27 -28.86 0.01
N ARG A 115 1.09 -28.31 -0.29
CA ARG A 115 0.06 -28.04 0.73
C ARG A 115 -0.73 -29.26 1.17
N GLY A 116 -0.79 -30.29 0.32
CA GLY A 116 -1.67 -31.45 0.49
C GLY A 116 -3.13 -31.01 0.66
N ASP A 117 -3.81 -31.52 1.68
CA ASP A 117 -5.21 -31.17 1.96
C ASP A 117 -5.38 -29.85 2.73
N THR A 118 -4.30 -29.14 3.06
CA THR A 118 -4.39 -27.88 3.81
C THR A 118 -4.99 -26.80 2.92
N PRO A 119 -6.16 -26.22 3.26
CA PRO A 119 -6.72 -25.14 2.49
C PRO A 119 -5.96 -23.85 2.77
N LEU A 120 -5.74 -23.04 1.73
CA LEU A 120 -5.11 -21.73 1.81
C LEU A 120 -6.03 -20.71 1.16
N THR A 121 -6.19 -19.56 1.79
CA THR A 121 -6.82 -18.37 1.22
C THR A 121 -5.99 -17.83 0.06
N TYR A 122 -6.62 -17.01 -0.79
CA TYR A 122 -5.94 -16.33 -1.90
C TYR A 122 -4.71 -15.53 -1.42
N PHE A 123 -4.82 -14.87 -0.26
CA PHE A 123 -3.73 -14.06 0.29
C PHE A 123 -2.58 -14.92 0.85
N GLU A 124 -2.88 -16.01 1.55
CA GLU A 124 -1.86 -16.96 2.02
C GLU A 124 -1.11 -17.59 0.82
N TYR A 125 -1.84 -17.98 -0.23
CA TYR A 125 -1.24 -18.46 -1.48
C TYR A 125 -0.29 -17.45 -2.12
N GLY A 126 -0.72 -16.20 -2.24
CA GLY A 126 0.11 -15.13 -2.79
C GLY A 126 1.36 -14.86 -1.94
N THR A 127 1.22 -14.89 -0.62
CA THR A 127 2.33 -14.66 0.31
C THR A 127 3.38 -15.76 0.21
N LEU A 128 2.96 -17.03 0.28
CA LEU A 128 3.87 -18.17 0.11
C LEU A 128 4.49 -18.20 -1.28
N GLY A 129 3.75 -17.78 -2.32
CA GLY A 129 4.24 -17.72 -3.68
C GLY A 129 5.36 -16.70 -3.84
N ALA A 130 5.18 -15.51 -3.24
CA ALA A 130 6.22 -14.49 -3.18
C ALA A 130 7.47 -14.99 -2.44
N LEU A 131 7.31 -15.63 -1.28
CA LEU A 131 8.43 -16.22 -0.53
C LEU A 131 9.17 -17.29 -1.34
N ALA A 132 8.45 -18.15 -2.06
CA ALA A 132 9.05 -19.16 -2.95
C ALA A 132 9.88 -18.53 -4.06
N ILE A 133 9.36 -17.46 -4.68
CA ILE A 133 10.07 -16.70 -5.72
C ILE A 133 11.34 -16.05 -5.15
N PHE A 134 11.24 -15.34 -4.03
CA PHE A 134 12.39 -14.67 -3.42
C PHE A 134 13.47 -15.65 -2.98
N LYS A 135 13.07 -16.80 -2.43
CA LYS A 135 13.99 -17.88 -2.08
C LYS A 135 14.68 -18.46 -3.31
N ARG A 136 13.93 -18.71 -4.40
CA ARG A 136 14.49 -19.21 -5.67
C ARG A 136 15.50 -18.25 -6.29
N LEU A 137 15.26 -16.94 -6.15
CA LEU A 137 16.10 -15.89 -6.72
C LEU A 137 17.21 -15.40 -5.77
N GLU A 138 17.30 -15.97 -4.56
CA GLU A 138 18.34 -15.68 -3.56
C GLU A 138 18.54 -14.18 -3.32
N VAL A 139 17.45 -13.42 -3.18
CA VAL A 139 17.52 -11.97 -2.94
C VAL A 139 18.15 -11.66 -1.57
N ASP A 140 18.92 -10.58 -1.46
CA ASP A 140 19.57 -10.17 -0.22
C ASP A 140 18.57 -9.67 0.83
N TYR A 141 17.62 -8.84 0.37
CA TYR A 141 16.59 -8.23 1.21
C TYR A 141 15.21 -8.52 0.65
N VAL A 142 14.27 -8.80 1.56
CA VAL A 142 12.85 -8.96 1.23
C VAL A 142 12.07 -7.89 1.99
N LEU A 143 11.33 -7.06 1.26
CA LEU A 143 10.40 -6.09 1.81
C LEU A 143 8.99 -6.69 1.74
N LEU A 144 8.44 -7.10 2.88
CA LEU A 144 7.13 -7.76 2.96
C LEU A 144 6.10 -6.80 3.52
N GLU A 145 5.25 -6.24 2.64
CA GLU A 145 4.07 -5.49 3.03
C GLU A 145 3.02 -6.44 3.63
N VAL A 146 2.62 -6.15 4.86
CA VAL A 146 1.54 -6.84 5.56
C VAL A 146 0.21 -6.52 4.89
N GLY A 147 -0.59 -7.55 4.62
CA GLY A 147 -1.89 -7.40 3.94
C GLY A 147 -2.93 -6.72 4.83
N LEU A 148 -3.25 -7.34 5.96
CA LEU A 148 -4.23 -6.84 6.92
C LEU A 148 -3.74 -7.02 8.35
N GLY A 149 -3.87 -5.96 9.15
CA GLY A 149 -3.46 -6.03 10.56
C GLY A 149 -1.95 -6.21 10.71
N GLY A 150 -1.56 -7.27 11.43
CA GLY A 150 -0.18 -7.76 11.54
C GLY A 150 -0.09 -9.13 12.22
N ARG A 151 -0.70 -9.26 13.41
CA ARG A 151 -0.56 -10.46 14.28
C ARG A 151 -0.89 -11.77 13.57
N PHE A 152 -1.96 -11.80 12.79
CA PHE A 152 -2.45 -13.01 12.10
C PHE A 152 -2.34 -12.94 10.58
N ASP A 153 -1.59 -11.96 10.06
CA ASP A 153 -1.35 -11.84 8.63
C ASP A 153 -0.39 -12.92 8.13
N ALA A 154 -0.64 -13.47 6.95
CA ALA A 154 0.18 -14.54 6.37
C ALA A 154 1.67 -14.17 6.28
N THR A 155 2.01 -12.89 6.14
CA THR A 155 3.40 -12.42 6.10
C THR A 155 4.13 -12.60 7.44
N ASN A 156 3.40 -12.66 8.56
CA ASN A 156 3.96 -12.74 9.91
C ASN A 156 4.49 -14.13 10.29
N ILE A 157 4.44 -15.11 9.38
CA ILE A 157 5.06 -16.44 9.59
C ILE A 157 6.59 -16.41 9.53
N VAL A 158 7.17 -15.32 9.03
CA VAL A 158 8.61 -15.18 8.85
C VAL A 158 9.29 -14.68 10.13
N THR A 159 10.62 -14.80 10.17
CA THR A 159 11.45 -14.14 11.18
C THR A 159 12.00 -12.83 10.58
N PRO A 160 11.47 -11.66 10.96
CA PRO A 160 11.95 -10.39 10.43
C PRO A 160 13.35 -10.04 10.95
N PHE A 161 14.16 -9.46 10.07
CA PHE A 161 15.35 -8.67 10.39
C PHE A 161 14.97 -7.31 10.99
N ALA A 162 13.82 -6.76 10.59
CA ALA A 162 13.22 -5.56 11.19
C ALA A 162 11.72 -5.53 10.98
N SER A 163 11.02 -4.86 11.89
CA SER A 163 9.57 -4.61 11.77
C SER A 163 9.32 -3.11 11.69
N VAL A 164 8.49 -2.69 10.74
CA VAL A 164 8.18 -1.28 10.46
C VAL A 164 6.69 -1.07 10.55
N ILE A 165 6.27 -0.08 11.33
CA ILE A 165 4.90 0.45 11.35
C ILE A 165 4.93 1.82 10.69
N THR A 166 4.15 2.02 9.63
CA THR A 166 4.10 3.32 8.94
C THR A 166 3.18 4.31 9.65
N THR A 167 1.87 4.09 9.60
CA THR A 167 0.85 4.90 10.30
C THR A 167 -0.20 4.01 10.94
N ILE A 168 -0.92 4.56 11.91
CA ILE A 168 -2.06 3.93 12.57
C ILE A 168 -3.28 4.84 12.42
N ASP A 169 -4.30 4.33 11.77
CA ASP A 169 -5.64 4.90 11.77
C ASP A 169 -6.68 3.77 11.58
N LEU A 170 -7.96 4.10 11.72
CA LEU A 170 -9.05 3.16 11.57
C LEU A 170 -9.15 2.65 10.13
N ASP A 171 -9.00 1.34 9.95
CA ASP A 171 -9.35 0.63 8.73
C ASP A 171 -9.69 -0.83 9.10
N HIS A 172 -10.49 -1.50 8.26
CA HIS A 172 -10.89 -2.90 8.48
C HIS A 172 -11.50 -3.16 9.87
N LYS A 173 -12.44 -2.32 10.29
CA LYS A 173 -13.04 -2.34 11.65
C LYS A 173 -13.58 -3.71 12.07
N GLU A 174 -14.11 -4.48 11.12
CA GLU A 174 -14.63 -5.84 11.36
C GLU A 174 -13.57 -6.81 11.88
N TYR A 175 -12.29 -6.58 11.55
CA TYR A 175 -11.18 -7.47 11.90
C TYR A 175 -10.27 -6.87 12.99
N LEU A 176 -10.04 -5.56 12.95
CA LEU A 176 -9.03 -4.89 13.78
C LEU A 176 -9.63 -4.09 14.94
N GLY A 177 -10.95 -3.96 15.01
CA GLY A 177 -11.64 -3.11 15.98
C GLY A 177 -11.83 -1.66 15.50
N ASP A 178 -12.51 -0.87 16.33
CA ASP A 178 -12.99 0.47 16.01
C ASP A 178 -12.19 1.60 16.67
N THR A 179 -11.07 1.28 17.32
CA THR A 179 -10.16 2.25 17.95
C THR A 179 -8.74 2.14 17.41
N ARG A 180 -7.98 3.24 17.48
CA ARG A 180 -6.55 3.24 17.10
C ARG A 180 -5.75 2.29 17.97
N GLU A 181 -6.11 2.13 19.24
CA GLU A 181 -5.47 1.24 20.21
C GLU A 181 -5.59 -0.23 19.80
N LEU A 182 -6.76 -0.68 19.35
CA LEU A 182 -6.97 -2.06 18.89
C LEU A 182 -6.19 -2.32 17.59
N VAL A 183 -6.26 -1.40 16.64
CA VAL A 183 -5.51 -1.46 15.38
C VAL A 183 -4.00 -1.49 15.64
N ALA A 184 -3.52 -0.66 16.56
CA ALA A 184 -2.12 -0.58 16.94
C ALA A 184 -1.62 -1.87 17.60
N TYR A 185 -2.41 -2.45 18.51
CA TYR A 185 -2.06 -3.71 19.16
C TYR A 185 -1.94 -4.86 18.16
N ASP A 186 -2.88 -4.99 17.22
CA ASP A 186 -2.81 -6.04 16.20
C ASP A 186 -1.59 -5.86 15.28
N LYS A 187 -1.33 -4.63 14.84
CA LYS A 187 -0.16 -4.30 14.00
C LYS A 187 1.16 -4.53 14.73
N ALA A 188 1.22 -4.24 16.04
CA ALA A 188 2.40 -4.51 16.85
C ALA A 188 2.75 -6.01 16.92
N GLY A 189 1.83 -6.90 16.58
CA GLY A 189 2.07 -8.35 16.49
C GLY A 189 3.12 -8.79 15.46
N ILE A 190 3.62 -7.89 14.60
CA ILE A 190 4.79 -8.16 13.76
C ILE A 190 6.13 -7.93 14.47
N PHE A 191 6.13 -7.38 15.68
CA PHE A 191 7.36 -7.18 16.44
C PHE A 191 7.97 -8.54 16.86
N ARG A 192 9.26 -8.51 17.17
CA ARG A 192 10.01 -9.66 17.70
C ARG A 192 10.93 -9.19 18.81
N GLU A 193 11.17 -10.08 19.76
CA GLU A 193 12.10 -9.85 20.87
C GLU A 193 13.49 -9.49 20.33
N SER A 194 14.14 -8.50 20.98
CA SER A 194 15.49 -8.02 20.65
C SER A 194 15.70 -7.62 19.19
N THR A 195 14.62 -7.39 18.44
CA THR A 195 14.64 -7.07 17.00
C THR A 195 14.21 -5.62 16.80
N PRO A 196 14.83 -4.87 15.87
CA PRO A 196 14.42 -3.51 15.56
C PRO A 196 12.94 -3.37 15.19
N ALA A 197 12.26 -2.44 15.84
CA ALA A 197 10.88 -2.07 15.58
C ALA A 197 10.79 -0.55 15.34
N ILE A 198 10.58 -0.12 14.10
CA ILE A 198 10.54 1.29 13.72
C ILE A 198 9.08 1.72 13.60
N ILE A 199 8.68 2.74 14.36
CA ILE A 199 7.31 3.24 14.39
C ILE A 199 7.26 4.65 13.82
N GLY A 200 6.70 4.77 12.62
CA GLY A 200 6.55 5.99 11.85
C GLY A 200 5.38 6.87 12.27
N ASP A 201 4.40 6.33 12.99
CA ASP A 201 3.20 7.08 13.39
C ASP A 201 3.55 8.25 14.32
N LEU A 202 2.92 9.40 14.10
CA LEU A 202 3.18 10.61 14.89
C LEU A 202 2.41 10.64 16.22
N ASN A 203 1.32 9.88 16.31
CA ASN A 203 0.40 9.81 17.45
C ASN A 203 0.29 8.35 17.90
N ILE A 204 1.43 7.78 18.32
CA ILE A 204 1.61 6.35 18.59
C ILE A 204 0.68 5.90 19.73
N PRO A 205 -0.26 4.98 19.49
CA PRO A 205 -1.12 4.47 20.55
C PRO A 205 -0.32 3.66 21.59
N HIS A 206 -0.62 3.87 22.87
CA HIS A 206 0.12 3.26 23.98
C HIS A 206 0.16 1.73 23.92
N THR A 207 -0.91 1.08 23.44
CA THR A 207 -1.00 -0.38 23.29
C THR A 207 0.12 -0.98 22.43
N MET A 208 0.60 -0.24 21.42
CA MET A 208 1.74 -0.66 20.61
C MET A 208 3.05 -0.56 21.38
N THR A 209 3.27 0.53 22.10
CA THR A 209 4.48 0.69 22.91
C THR A 209 4.52 -0.24 24.11
N ASP A 210 3.37 -0.55 24.71
CA ASP A 210 3.27 -1.44 25.86
C ASP A 210 3.54 -2.88 25.45
N TYR A 211 2.97 -3.33 24.32
CA TYR A 211 3.31 -4.64 23.74
C TYR A 211 4.78 -4.74 23.34
N GLY A 212 5.34 -3.69 22.70
CA GLY A 212 6.76 -3.67 22.34
C GLY A 212 7.68 -3.79 23.56
N LYS A 213 7.32 -3.17 24.70
CA LYS A 213 8.04 -3.34 25.98
C LYS A 213 7.85 -4.75 26.53
N GLU A 214 6.63 -5.29 26.51
CA GLU A 214 6.29 -6.63 27.02
C GLU A 214 7.18 -7.71 26.39
N ILE A 215 7.41 -7.63 25.07
CA ILE A 215 8.22 -8.61 24.34
C ILE A 215 9.69 -8.21 24.20
N ASN A 216 10.13 -7.12 24.83
CA ASN A 216 11.48 -6.56 24.70
C ASN A 216 11.91 -6.29 23.24
N ALA A 217 11.04 -5.68 22.43
CA ALA A 217 11.39 -5.21 21.09
C ALA A 217 12.27 -3.95 21.15
N ASN A 218 13.22 -3.82 20.21
CA ASN A 218 14.09 -2.64 20.12
C ASN A 218 13.38 -1.52 19.37
N MET A 219 12.49 -0.80 20.06
CA MET A 219 11.64 0.23 19.47
C MET A 219 12.39 1.53 19.16
N VAL A 220 12.05 2.15 18.02
CA VAL A 220 12.48 3.48 17.59
C VAL A 220 11.26 4.28 17.12
N LEU A 221 10.96 5.37 17.80
CA LEU A 221 9.68 6.08 17.72
C LEU A 221 9.79 7.43 17.01
N SER A 222 8.88 7.68 16.07
CA SER A 222 8.72 8.99 15.44
C SER A 222 8.29 10.06 16.45
N GLY A 223 8.85 11.26 16.34
CA GLY A 223 8.58 12.37 17.26
C GLY A 223 9.34 12.31 18.58
N SER A 224 9.98 11.18 18.91
CA SER A 224 10.84 11.01 20.09
C SER A 224 12.28 10.72 19.68
N ASP A 225 12.51 9.58 19.00
CA ASP A 225 13.86 9.11 18.67
C ASP A 225 14.35 9.63 17.32
N PHE A 226 13.43 9.80 16.36
CA PHE A 226 13.67 10.49 15.10
C PHE A 226 12.60 11.53 14.82
N ILE A 227 12.99 12.59 14.11
CA ILE A 227 12.11 13.73 13.83
C ILE A 227 12.23 14.07 12.35
N PHE A 228 11.11 14.48 11.75
CA PHE A 228 11.15 15.13 10.45
C PHE A 228 10.32 16.41 10.45
N LYS A 229 10.61 17.27 9.47
CA LYS A 229 9.81 18.46 9.19
C LYS A 229 9.48 18.52 7.72
N ASP A 230 8.22 18.82 7.45
CA ASP A 230 7.67 18.99 6.12
C ASP A 230 7.60 20.48 5.79
N TYR A 231 8.29 20.90 4.73
CA TYR A 231 8.22 22.26 4.19
C TYR A 231 7.63 22.25 2.77
N ALA A 232 7.25 23.42 2.26
CA ALA A 232 6.60 23.55 0.96
C ALA A 232 7.43 22.97 -0.21
N GLN A 233 8.76 23.09 -0.15
CA GLN A 233 9.68 22.69 -1.23
C GLN A 233 10.77 21.70 -0.78
N SER A 234 10.84 21.41 0.52
CA SER A 234 11.88 20.57 1.10
C SER A 234 11.36 19.75 2.27
N PHE A 235 12.20 18.85 2.73
CA PHE A 235 11.95 17.98 3.86
C PHE A 235 13.24 17.84 4.64
N SER A 236 13.17 17.94 5.97
CA SER A 236 14.32 17.63 6.83
C SER A 236 14.06 16.39 7.65
N TRP A 237 15.07 15.54 7.82
CA TRP A 237 15.04 14.36 8.68
C TRP A 237 16.23 14.37 9.63
N GLN A 238 16.01 13.91 10.87
CA GLN A 238 17.05 13.77 11.87
C GLN A 238 16.85 12.48 12.67
N PHE A 239 17.92 11.71 12.83
CA PHE A 239 18.00 10.57 13.73
C PHE A 239 19.41 10.47 14.31
N LYS A 240 19.52 10.52 15.65
CA LYS A 240 20.81 10.66 16.36
C LYS A 240 21.58 11.87 15.80
N GLU A 241 22.85 11.67 15.44
CA GLU A 241 23.75 12.69 14.87
C GLU A 241 23.52 12.93 13.37
N HIS A 242 22.79 12.07 12.67
CA HIS A 242 22.52 12.24 11.25
C HIS A 242 21.37 13.22 11.04
N LYS A 243 21.63 14.27 10.24
CA LYS A 243 20.63 15.25 9.83
C LYS A 243 20.75 15.50 8.33
N LEU A 244 19.62 15.38 7.63
CA LEU A 244 19.52 15.56 6.19
C LEU A 244 18.45 16.59 5.83
N GLU A 245 18.72 17.38 4.80
CA GLU A 245 17.73 18.20 4.10
C GLU A 245 17.64 17.70 2.66
N LEU A 246 16.43 17.35 2.24
CA LEU A 246 16.15 16.71 0.96
C LEU A 246 15.09 17.53 0.20
N PRO A 247 15.03 17.40 -1.14
CA PRO A 247 13.91 17.92 -1.90
C PRO A 247 12.60 17.29 -1.43
N LYS A 248 11.49 18.01 -1.63
CA LYS A 248 10.15 17.50 -1.30
C LYS A 248 9.88 16.17 -2.05
N PRO A 249 9.67 15.05 -1.34
CA PRO A 249 9.35 13.78 -1.99
C PRO A 249 7.98 13.78 -2.65
N ALA A 250 7.81 12.94 -3.68
CA ALA A 250 6.51 12.67 -4.28
C ALA A 250 5.56 11.92 -3.31
N ILE A 251 6.12 11.05 -2.47
CA ILE A 251 5.40 10.30 -1.42
C ILE A 251 5.35 11.07 -0.09
N PRO A 252 4.53 10.65 0.90
CA PRO A 252 4.50 11.33 2.21
C PRO A 252 5.87 11.40 2.87
N CYS A 253 6.24 12.57 3.39
CA CYS A 253 7.49 12.83 4.11
C CYS A 253 7.71 11.87 5.29
N GLN A 254 6.63 11.53 6.00
CA GLN A 254 6.64 10.55 7.10
C GLN A 254 7.13 9.17 6.66
N ASN A 255 6.77 8.73 5.45
CA ASN A 255 7.16 7.42 4.92
C ASN A 255 8.64 7.42 4.52
N VAL A 256 9.14 8.54 3.98
CA VAL A 256 10.58 8.74 3.73
C VAL A 256 11.35 8.72 5.05
N ALA A 257 10.91 9.49 6.06
CA ALA A 257 11.53 9.52 7.38
C ALA A 257 11.61 8.11 8.00
N THR A 258 10.51 7.35 7.90
CA THR A 258 10.43 5.97 8.42
C THR A 258 11.40 5.04 7.69
N ALA A 259 11.51 5.13 6.37
CA ALA A 259 12.46 4.35 5.58
C ALA A 259 13.93 4.70 5.91
N LEU A 260 14.28 5.99 6.00
CA LEU A 260 15.63 6.43 6.36
C LEU A 260 16.01 5.98 7.78
N THR A 261 15.10 6.13 8.74
CA THR A 261 15.32 5.63 10.11
C THR A 261 15.51 4.12 10.11
N THR A 262 14.70 3.36 9.35
CA THR A 262 14.86 1.90 9.22
C THR A 262 16.25 1.54 8.73
N LEU A 263 16.72 2.14 7.64
CA LEU A 263 18.06 1.86 7.13
C LEU A 263 19.17 2.30 8.09
N SER A 264 19.01 3.44 8.77
CA SER A 264 19.98 3.91 9.77
C SER A 264 20.08 2.95 10.96
N VAL A 265 18.96 2.47 11.50
CA VAL A 265 18.92 1.48 12.60
C VAL A 265 19.59 0.17 12.19
N LEU A 266 19.46 -0.23 10.92
CA LEU A 266 20.05 -1.45 10.38
C LEU A 266 21.51 -1.29 9.92
N ASN A 267 22.10 -0.09 10.07
CA ASN A 267 23.42 0.26 9.55
C ASN A 267 23.54 0.06 8.02
N LEU A 268 22.48 0.43 7.30
CA LEU A 268 22.33 0.32 5.83
C LEU A 268 21.96 1.66 5.18
N LEU A 269 22.19 2.78 5.89
CA LEU A 269 21.93 4.11 5.36
C LEU A 269 23.00 4.44 4.30
N PRO A 270 22.61 4.71 3.04
CA PRO A 270 23.57 5.08 2.00
C PRO A 270 24.09 6.50 2.21
N THR A 271 25.00 6.96 1.35
CA THR A 271 25.49 8.35 1.41
C THR A 271 24.38 9.36 1.09
N ASP A 272 24.54 10.58 1.59
CA ASP A 272 23.58 11.67 1.42
C ASP A 272 23.28 11.97 -0.06
N GLU A 273 24.27 11.82 -0.95
CA GLU A 273 24.09 11.98 -2.39
C GLU A 273 23.15 10.92 -2.98
N VAL A 274 23.33 9.66 -2.59
CA VAL A 274 22.48 8.54 -3.04
C VAL A 274 21.07 8.71 -2.50
N ILE A 275 20.93 9.10 -1.22
CA ILE A 275 19.62 9.40 -0.63
C ILE A 275 18.92 10.49 -1.44
N THR A 276 19.59 11.61 -1.69
CA THR A 276 19.02 12.74 -2.42
C THR A 276 18.56 12.33 -3.82
N GLN A 277 19.38 11.57 -4.55
CA GLN A 277 19.04 11.09 -5.89
C GLN A 277 17.86 10.11 -5.88
N CYS A 278 17.83 9.15 -4.96
CA CYS A 278 16.73 8.19 -4.83
C CYS A 278 15.41 8.90 -4.51
N ILE A 279 15.41 9.81 -3.55
CA ILE A 279 14.20 10.51 -3.12
C ILE A 279 13.66 11.44 -4.21
N ALA A 280 14.53 12.11 -4.97
CA ALA A 280 14.13 12.96 -6.09
C ALA A 280 13.46 12.18 -7.24
N ASN A 281 13.89 10.94 -7.48
CA ASN A 281 13.40 10.10 -8.58
C ASN A 281 12.29 9.11 -8.16
N LEU A 282 11.90 9.10 -6.87
CA LEU A 282 10.96 8.12 -6.35
C LEU A 282 9.54 8.39 -6.86
N VAL A 283 9.02 7.46 -7.66
CA VAL A 283 7.64 7.46 -8.15
C VAL A 283 6.94 6.19 -7.70
N VAL A 284 5.69 6.32 -7.25
CA VAL A 284 4.85 5.19 -6.87
C VAL A 284 3.52 5.28 -7.62
N GLU A 285 3.20 4.25 -8.40
CA GLU A 285 1.99 4.21 -9.23
C GLU A 285 0.73 4.35 -8.35
N GLY A 286 -0.21 5.19 -8.79
CA GLY A 286 -1.44 5.51 -8.05
C GLY A 286 -1.25 6.30 -6.75
N ARG A 287 -0.09 6.92 -6.50
CA ARG A 287 0.15 7.78 -5.32
C ARG A 287 0.44 9.20 -5.79
N PHE A 288 -0.62 10.02 -5.85
CA PHE A 288 -0.64 11.35 -6.44
C PHE A 288 0.10 11.42 -7.79
N GLN A 289 -0.20 10.44 -8.65
CA GLN A 289 0.46 10.24 -9.93
C GLN A 289 -0.18 11.14 -10.99
N GLN A 290 0.65 11.85 -11.75
CA GLN A 290 0.19 12.60 -12.91
C GLN A 290 -0.07 11.65 -14.09
N LEU A 291 -1.26 11.74 -14.69
CA LEU A 291 -1.66 10.96 -15.87
C LEU A 291 -1.64 11.80 -17.16
N SER A 292 -1.80 13.12 -17.05
CA SER A 292 -1.79 14.04 -18.20
C SER A 292 -1.36 15.45 -17.78
N GLU A 293 -0.70 16.18 -18.69
CA GLU A 293 -0.31 17.58 -18.53
C GLU A 293 -1.40 18.56 -18.97
N SER A 294 -2.08 18.28 -20.08
CA SER A 294 -3.13 19.15 -20.63
C SER A 294 -4.25 18.32 -21.29
N PRO A 295 -5.43 18.20 -20.67
CA PRO A 295 -5.80 18.75 -19.35
C PRO A 295 -4.94 18.15 -18.23
N LEU A 296 -4.80 18.90 -17.12
CA LEU A 296 -4.00 18.45 -15.97
C LEU A 296 -4.78 17.40 -15.19
N VAL A 297 -4.27 16.16 -15.17
CA VAL A 297 -4.94 15.02 -14.53
C VAL A 297 -4.00 14.31 -13.57
N TYR A 298 -4.48 14.10 -12.35
CA TYR A 298 -3.83 13.31 -11.32
C TYR A 298 -4.73 12.15 -10.88
N THR A 299 -4.11 11.11 -10.34
CA THR A 299 -4.82 10.01 -9.67
C THR A 299 -4.17 9.65 -8.33
N ASP A 300 -4.99 9.26 -7.36
CA ASP A 300 -4.54 8.81 -6.05
C ASP A 300 -5.48 7.75 -5.47
N VAL A 301 -4.95 6.70 -4.84
CA VAL A 301 -5.78 5.61 -4.27
C VAL A 301 -6.45 5.95 -2.94
N ALA A 302 -6.36 7.18 -2.44
CA ALA A 302 -6.96 7.58 -1.17
C ALA A 302 -8.40 7.04 -1.04
N HIS A 303 -8.66 6.28 0.01
CA HIS A 303 -9.90 5.51 0.19
C HIS A 303 -10.32 5.37 1.66
N ASN A 304 -9.62 6.06 2.56
CA ASN A 304 -9.96 6.22 3.98
C ASN A 304 -9.67 7.68 4.40
N PRO A 305 -10.25 8.16 5.53
CA PRO A 305 -10.10 9.57 5.93
C PRO A 305 -8.64 10.03 6.08
N GLU A 306 -7.75 9.17 6.58
CA GLU A 306 -6.31 9.49 6.72
C GLU A 306 -5.66 9.81 5.37
N SER A 307 -5.82 8.93 4.38
CA SER A 307 -5.26 9.12 3.04
C SER A 307 -5.93 10.29 2.30
N ALA A 308 -7.22 10.53 2.53
CA ALA A 308 -7.94 11.66 1.97
C ALA A 308 -7.45 13.01 2.53
N ARG A 309 -7.14 13.09 3.83
CA ARG A 309 -6.46 14.27 4.42
C ARG A 309 -5.15 14.57 3.73
N TYR A 310 -4.32 13.55 3.52
CA TYR A 310 -3.06 13.73 2.81
C TYR A 310 -3.30 14.23 1.38
N LEU A 311 -4.26 13.64 0.66
CA LEU A 311 -4.65 14.11 -0.68
C LEU A 311 -5.10 15.58 -0.66
N ALA A 312 -5.87 15.99 0.33
CA ALA A 312 -6.32 17.38 0.49
C ALA A 312 -5.13 18.35 0.59
N THR A 313 -4.07 18.00 1.32
CA THR A 313 -2.85 18.84 1.40
C THR A 313 -2.18 19.02 0.04
N LYS A 314 -2.18 17.98 -0.81
CA LYS A 314 -1.63 18.06 -2.16
C LYS A 314 -2.49 18.94 -3.05
N LEU A 315 -3.82 18.77 -3.01
CA LEU A 315 -4.77 19.58 -3.78
C LEU A 315 -4.76 21.05 -3.36
N ALA A 316 -4.63 21.34 -2.06
CA ALA A 316 -4.49 22.70 -1.54
C ALA A 316 -3.31 23.45 -2.19
N SER A 317 -2.17 22.78 -2.38
CA SER A 317 -1.01 23.40 -3.05
C SER A 317 -1.26 23.80 -4.52
N TYR A 318 -2.26 23.21 -5.18
CA TYR A 318 -2.72 23.61 -6.52
C TYR A 318 -3.77 24.72 -6.45
N LYS A 319 -4.65 24.72 -5.44
CA LYS A 319 -5.55 25.84 -5.15
C LYS A 319 -4.75 27.13 -4.93
N ASP A 320 -3.66 27.06 -4.18
CA ASP A 320 -2.75 28.19 -3.94
C ASP A 320 -2.12 28.73 -5.23
N LYS A 321 -2.00 27.89 -6.26
CA LYS A 321 -1.52 28.27 -7.60
C LYS A 321 -2.64 28.76 -8.53
N GLY A 322 -3.88 28.86 -8.04
CA GLY A 322 -5.04 29.36 -8.78
C GLY A 322 -5.80 28.32 -9.61
N PHE A 323 -5.51 27.02 -9.43
CA PHE A 323 -6.30 25.98 -10.10
C PHE A 323 -7.66 25.80 -9.43
N LYS A 324 -8.68 25.50 -10.23
CA LYS A 324 -9.89 24.83 -9.75
C LYS A 324 -9.64 23.33 -9.63
N ILE A 325 -10.29 22.67 -8.67
CA ILE A 325 -10.16 21.24 -8.45
C ILE A 325 -11.48 20.55 -8.81
N HIS A 326 -11.44 19.70 -9.82
CA HIS A 326 -12.53 18.82 -10.21
C HIS A 326 -12.20 17.41 -9.71
N ALA A 327 -13.03 16.85 -8.84
CA ALA A 327 -12.89 15.49 -8.35
C ALA A 327 -13.73 14.51 -9.18
N LEU A 328 -13.12 13.41 -9.63
CA LEU A 328 -13.81 12.20 -10.07
C LEU A 328 -13.61 11.12 -9.01
N ALA A 329 -14.64 10.85 -8.21
CA ALA A 329 -14.58 9.88 -7.12
C ALA A 329 -15.39 8.60 -7.43
N ALA A 330 -14.79 7.45 -7.16
CA ALA A 330 -15.46 6.16 -7.13
C ALA A 330 -14.87 5.32 -5.99
N MET A 331 -15.70 4.63 -5.20
CA MET A 331 -15.26 3.95 -3.98
C MET A 331 -15.92 2.58 -3.82
N LEU A 332 -15.33 1.75 -2.95
CA LEU A 332 -15.93 0.49 -2.52
C LEU A 332 -16.97 0.74 -1.41
N ALA A 333 -17.98 -0.13 -1.35
CA ALA A 333 -19.14 0.03 -0.48
C ALA A 333 -18.79 -0.06 1.01
N ASP A 334 -17.76 -0.84 1.37
CA ASP A 334 -17.28 -1.09 2.74
C ASP A 334 -16.43 0.04 3.33
N LYS A 335 -16.13 1.09 2.55
CA LYS A 335 -15.31 2.23 3.01
C LYS A 335 -16.15 3.37 3.59
N ASP A 336 -15.53 4.15 4.48
CA ASP A 336 -16.11 5.37 5.05
C ASP A 336 -16.12 6.51 4.02
N LYS A 337 -17.09 6.43 3.10
CA LYS A 337 -17.26 7.39 2.00
C LYS A 337 -17.45 8.81 2.52
N VAL A 338 -18.30 8.98 3.54
CA VAL A 338 -18.61 10.31 4.11
C VAL A 338 -17.34 10.90 4.71
N GLY A 339 -16.60 10.12 5.50
CA GLY A 339 -15.32 10.54 6.04
C GLY A 339 -14.34 10.94 4.92
N VAL A 340 -14.13 10.08 3.92
CA VAL A 340 -13.21 10.34 2.80
C VAL A 340 -13.57 11.61 2.02
N LEU A 341 -14.82 11.73 1.58
CA LEU A 341 -15.26 12.88 0.79
C LEU A 341 -15.15 14.18 1.59
N LYS A 342 -15.46 14.12 2.90
CA LYS A 342 -15.38 15.29 3.80
C LYS A 342 -13.96 15.83 3.92
N GLU A 343 -12.95 14.98 4.02
CA GLU A 343 -11.56 15.44 4.21
C GLU A 343 -11.00 16.22 3.02
N VAL A 344 -11.56 16.05 1.82
CA VAL A 344 -11.14 16.80 0.62
C VAL A 344 -12.16 17.86 0.19
N ALA A 345 -13.34 17.91 0.79
CA ALA A 345 -14.44 18.76 0.33
C ALA A 345 -14.08 20.25 0.28
N ASP A 346 -13.33 20.74 1.26
CA ASP A 346 -12.96 22.16 1.34
C ASP A 346 -12.03 22.62 0.21
N VAL A 347 -11.32 21.69 -0.43
CA VAL A 347 -10.40 21.98 -1.55
C VAL A 347 -10.97 21.61 -2.92
N VAL A 348 -12.08 20.86 -2.99
CA VAL A 348 -12.72 20.44 -4.24
C VAL A 348 -13.81 21.43 -4.64
N ASP A 349 -13.73 21.96 -5.86
CA ASP A 349 -14.71 22.91 -6.40
C ASP A 349 -15.90 22.22 -7.07
N GLU A 350 -15.68 21.05 -7.67
CA GLU A 350 -16.69 20.33 -8.45
C GLU A 350 -16.53 18.81 -8.31
N TRP A 351 -17.65 18.10 -8.20
CA TRP A 351 -17.69 16.65 -8.00
C TRP A 351 -18.39 15.92 -9.14
N SER A 352 -17.65 15.03 -9.77
CA SER A 352 -18.15 13.94 -10.59
C SER A 352 -17.99 12.61 -9.86
N LEU A 353 -18.99 11.74 -9.95
CA LEU A 353 -19.01 10.47 -9.26
C LEU A 353 -19.16 9.33 -10.26
N ALA A 354 -18.44 8.23 -10.07
CA ALA A 354 -18.56 7.05 -10.91
C ALA A 354 -18.90 5.82 -10.08
N SER A 355 -19.62 4.88 -10.68
CA SER A 355 -19.90 3.58 -10.06
C SER A 355 -18.72 2.63 -10.25
N LEU A 356 -18.48 1.75 -9.28
CA LEU A 356 -17.57 0.60 -9.43
C LEU A 356 -18.39 -0.66 -9.60
N GLY A 357 -17.96 -1.53 -10.52
CA GLY A 357 -18.55 -2.85 -10.70
C GLY A 357 -18.11 -3.85 -9.62
N GLY A 358 -18.72 -5.03 -9.65
CA GLY A 358 -18.37 -6.13 -8.76
C GLY A 358 -19.06 -6.07 -7.39
N PRO A 359 -18.93 -7.13 -6.57
CA PRO A 359 -19.71 -7.31 -5.34
C PRO A 359 -19.40 -6.29 -4.24
N ARG A 360 -18.23 -5.65 -4.30
CA ARG A 360 -17.80 -4.62 -3.34
C ARG A 360 -17.88 -3.20 -3.91
N GLY A 361 -18.18 -3.05 -5.20
CA GLY A 361 -18.25 -1.74 -5.83
C GLY A 361 -19.46 -0.96 -5.32
N ASP A 362 -19.30 0.34 -5.09
CA ASP A 362 -20.42 1.22 -4.77
C ASP A 362 -20.93 1.96 -6.01
N SER A 363 -22.18 2.43 -5.95
CA SER A 363 -22.80 3.18 -7.02
C SER A 363 -22.53 4.69 -6.90
N ALA A 364 -22.50 5.38 -8.05
CA ALA A 364 -22.43 6.84 -8.09
C ALA A 364 -23.59 7.48 -7.30
N THR A 365 -24.77 6.86 -7.31
CA THR A 365 -25.95 7.32 -6.55
C THR A 365 -25.71 7.28 -5.04
N ASN A 366 -25.12 6.21 -4.51
CA ASN A 366 -24.81 6.11 -3.09
C ASN A 366 -23.70 7.10 -2.67
N LEU A 367 -22.71 7.30 -3.55
CA LEU A 367 -21.70 8.34 -3.33
C LEU A 367 -22.32 9.74 -3.35
N GLN A 368 -23.31 9.99 -4.22
CA GLN A 368 -24.03 11.27 -4.26
C GLN A 368 -24.79 11.53 -2.96
N GLN A 369 -25.41 10.49 -2.39
CA GLN A 369 -26.07 10.59 -1.08
C GLN A 369 -25.04 10.92 0.02
N ALA A 370 -23.89 10.25 0.03
CA ALA A 370 -22.80 10.57 0.95
C ALA A 370 -22.33 12.03 0.79
N LEU A 371 -22.12 12.49 -0.44
CA LEU A 371 -21.71 13.86 -0.76
C LEU A 371 -22.76 14.89 -0.32
N SER A 372 -24.06 14.58 -0.44
CA SER A 372 -25.13 15.50 -0.04
C SER A 372 -25.17 15.81 1.46
N SER A 373 -24.53 14.96 2.29
CA SER A 373 -24.37 15.20 3.72
C SER A 373 -23.26 16.21 4.05
N ILE A 374 -22.45 16.60 3.05
CA ILE A 374 -21.32 17.50 3.21
C ILE A 374 -21.72 18.90 2.73
N PRO A 375 -21.72 19.92 3.61
CA PRO A 375 -22.10 21.28 3.23
C PRO A 375 -21.26 21.84 2.08
N ASN A 376 -21.87 22.72 1.27
CA ASN A 376 -21.20 23.47 0.19
C ASN A 376 -20.56 22.60 -0.92
N SER A 377 -20.86 21.30 -0.98
CA SER A 377 -20.36 20.43 -2.04
C SER A 377 -21.19 20.58 -3.32
N TYR A 378 -20.52 20.90 -4.44
CA TYR A 378 -21.17 21.01 -5.75
C TYR A 378 -21.09 19.69 -6.54
N PHE A 379 -22.20 18.95 -6.57
CA PHE A 379 -22.34 17.77 -7.42
C PHE A 379 -22.64 18.16 -8.87
N LYS A 380 -21.76 17.77 -9.79
CA LYS A 380 -21.91 17.97 -11.23
C LYS A 380 -22.72 16.85 -11.86
N GLN A 381 -22.20 15.62 -11.81
CA GLN A 381 -22.76 14.49 -12.56
C GLN A 381 -22.30 13.13 -12.03
N GLY A 382 -23.18 12.14 -12.15
CA GLY A 382 -22.89 10.72 -11.89
C GLY A 382 -22.72 9.93 -13.18
N TYR A 383 -21.82 8.94 -13.17
CA TYR A 383 -21.48 8.09 -14.31
C TYR A 383 -21.54 6.60 -13.97
N SER A 384 -21.70 5.77 -15.01
CA SER A 384 -21.77 4.31 -14.86
C SER A 384 -20.42 3.68 -14.53
N ASN A 385 -19.31 4.29 -14.95
CA ASN A 385 -17.96 3.86 -14.61
C ASN A 385 -16.95 5.02 -14.83
N VAL A 386 -15.69 4.77 -14.47
CA VAL A 386 -14.60 5.77 -14.57
C VAL A 386 -14.28 6.14 -16.01
N GLU A 387 -14.27 5.18 -16.93
CA GLU A 387 -13.97 5.41 -18.35
C GLU A 387 -15.00 6.36 -19.00
N VAL A 388 -16.29 6.08 -18.81
CA VAL A 388 -17.39 6.93 -19.30
C VAL A 388 -17.34 8.33 -18.69
N ALA A 389 -16.93 8.44 -17.42
CA ALA A 389 -16.73 9.74 -16.79
C ALA A 389 -15.58 10.51 -17.45
N LEU A 390 -14.44 9.86 -17.70
CA LEU A 390 -13.28 10.49 -18.33
C LEU A 390 -13.59 10.95 -19.76
N ASP A 391 -14.28 10.13 -20.56
CA ASP A 391 -14.72 10.49 -21.91
C ASP A 391 -15.59 11.76 -21.93
N ALA A 392 -16.44 11.94 -20.91
CA ALA A 392 -17.31 13.11 -20.80
C ALA A 392 -16.58 14.37 -20.26
N ILE A 393 -15.67 14.17 -19.30
CA ILE A 393 -15.02 15.25 -18.56
C ILE A 393 -13.88 15.87 -19.37
N LEU A 394 -12.98 15.04 -19.91
CA LEU A 394 -11.70 15.50 -20.48
C LEU A 394 -11.86 16.49 -21.65
N PRO A 395 -12.76 16.28 -22.63
CA PRO A 395 -12.90 17.21 -23.77
C PRO A 395 -13.33 18.62 -23.38
N ASN A 396 -13.96 18.78 -22.22
CA ASN A 396 -14.55 20.04 -21.75
C ASN A 396 -13.81 20.64 -20.56
N GLN A 397 -12.67 20.05 -20.17
CA GLN A 397 -11.94 20.46 -18.97
C GLN A 397 -11.18 21.79 -19.24
N PRO A 398 -11.44 22.85 -18.46
CA PRO A 398 -10.72 24.11 -18.60
C PRO A 398 -9.22 23.96 -18.29
N SER A 399 -8.37 24.76 -18.93
CA SER A 399 -6.91 24.72 -18.74
C SER A 399 -6.46 25.10 -17.32
N ASN A 400 -7.29 25.83 -16.56
CA ASN A 400 -7.04 26.18 -15.17
C ASN A 400 -7.72 25.23 -14.16
N THR A 401 -8.08 24.02 -14.58
CA THR A 401 -8.70 23.01 -13.72
C THR A 401 -7.86 21.74 -13.65
N LEU A 402 -7.50 21.33 -12.44
CA LEU A 402 -6.92 20.02 -12.16
C LEU A 402 -8.06 19.01 -11.97
N LEU A 403 -8.00 17.89 -12.70
CA LEU A 403 -8.85 16.72 -12.46
C LEU A 403 -8.13 15.74 -11.54
N ILE A 404 -8.73 15.38 -10.40
CA ILE A 404 -8.23 14.35 -9.51
C ILE A 404 -9.16 13.13 -9.54
N VAL A 405 -8.62 11.97 -9.93
CA VAL A 405 -9.34 10.69 -9.96
C VAL A 405 -8.94 9.84 -8.75
N PHE A 406 -9.85 9.62 -7.80
CA PHE A 406 -9.53 8.95 -6.54
C PHE A 406 -10.68 8.14 -5.93
N GLY A 407 -10.40 7.44 -4.81
CA GLY A 407 -11.43 6.79 -3.99
C GLY A 407 -11.25 5.28 -3.82
N SER A 408 -10.49 4.62 -4.71
CA SER A 408 -10.11 3.22 -4.56
C SER A 408 -8.99 2.83 -5.53
N PHE A 409 -8.35 1.68 -5.29
CA PHE A 409 -7.42 1.08 -6.25
C PHE A 409 -8.09 0.77 -7.60
N PHE A 410 -9.35 0.31 -7.62
CA PHE A 410 -10.09 0.04 -8.87
C PHE A 410 -10.34 1.31 -9.68
N THR A 411 -10.59 2.42 -8.99
CA THR A 411 -10.81 3.73 -9.60
C THR A 411 -9.55 4.20 -10.31
N VAL A 412 -8.41 4.10 -9.62
CA VAL A 412 -7.10 4.46 -10.14
C VAL A 412 -6.68 3.52 -11.28
N ALA A 413 -6.92 2.22 -11.15
CA ALA A 413 -6.64 1.25 -12.20
C ALA A 413 -7.43 1.56 -13.49
N GLY A 414 -8.72 1.87 -13.36
CA GLY A 414 -9.55 2.29 -14.49
C GLY A 414 -9.03 3.56 -15.16
N ALA A 415 -8.59 4.55 -14.38
CA ALA A 415 -7.99 5.77 -14.92
C ALA A 415 -6.65 5.51 -15.62
N ILE A 416 -5.74 4.76 -14.99
CA ILE A 416 -4.45 4.41 -15.59
C ILE A 416 -4.64 3.63 -16.89
N HIS A 417 -5.58 2.68 -16.91
CA HIS A 417 -5.89 1.93 -18.12
C HIS A 417 -6.39 2.85 -19.24
N TYR A 418 -7.28 3.79 -18.91
CA TYR A 418 -7.79 4.78 -19.87
C TYR A 418 -6.66 5.58 -20.55
N PHE A 419 -5.69 6.07 -19.78
CA PHE A 419 -4.57 6.88 -20.30
C PHE A 419 -3.44 6.07 -20.97
N LYS A 420 -3.44 4.74 -20.82
CA LYS A 420 -2.49 3.84 -21.50
C LYS A 420 -3.03 3.31 -22.84
N LYS A 421 -4.33 3.51 -23.14
CA LYS A 421 -4.91 3.26 -24.47
C LYS A 421 -4.39 4.31 -25.45
#